data_AF-A0A4V1N472-F1
#
_entry.id   AF-A0A4V1N472-F1
#
_cell.length_a   1.000
_cell.length_b   1.000
_cell.length_c   1.000
_cell.angle_alpha   90.00
_cell.angle_beta   90.00
_cell.angle_gamma   90.00
#
_symmetry.space_group_name_H-M   'P 1'
#
loop_
_entity.id
_entity.type
_entity.pdbx_description
1 polymer ?
#
loop_
_entity_poly.entity_id
_entity_poly.type
_entity_poly.pdbx_seq_one_letter_code
_entity_poly.pdbx_strand_id
1 'polypeptide(L)'
;METIRHTAPLWRWSGSSGGNWFFITIDGEAGEMLSATRLMRRLETGTVRGFGSMRVFARIGESRWSTSVFPQKEGGWLLPVKASIRCAEEIGEGDRVELALEF
;
A
#
# COMPACT_ATOMS: atom_id res chain seq x y z
N MET A 1 -7.45 7.77 -14.25
CA MET A 1 -6.67 7.63 -13.01
C MET A 1 -7.68 7.48 -11.91
N GLU A 2 -7.66 6.32 -11.26
CA GLU A 2 -8.49 6.06 -10.09
C GLU A 2 -7.76 6.62 -8.86
N THR A 3 -8.52 7.11 -7.88
CA THR A 3 -7.96 7.60 -6.62
C THR A 3 -8.79 7.07 -5.47
N ILE A 4 -8.13 6.47 -4.50
CA ILE A 4 -8.77 5.96 -3.29
C ILE A 4 -8.10 6.56 -2.05
N ARG A 5 -8.89 6.73 -0.99
CA ARG A 5 -8.40 7.13 0.33
C ARG A 5 -8.65 6.01 1.32
N HIS A 6 -7.69 5.78 2.19
CA HIS A 6 -7.77 4.75 3.21
C HIS A 6 -7.07 5.23 4.48
N THR A 7 -7.63 4.90 5.63
CA THR A 7 -7.05 5.29 6.92
C THR A 7 -6.80 4.05 7.77
N ALA A 8 -5.54 3.76 8.02
CA ALA A 8 -5.12 2.55 8.73
C ALA A 8 -3.88 2.81 9.60
N PRO A 9 -3.64 1.97 10.62
CA PRO A 9 -2.44 2.07 11.42
C PRO A 9 -1.21 1.68 10.59
N LEU A 10 -0.14 2.47 10.75
CA LEU A 10 1.20 2.08 10.33
C LEU A 10 1.72 1.01 11.30
N TRP A 11 2.02 -0.17 10.79
CA TRP A 11 2.49 -1.27 11.62
C TRP A 11 3.86 -1.75 11.17
N ARG A 12 4.62 -2.30 12.11
CA ARG A 12 5.99 -2.78 11.87
C ARG A 12 5.99 -4.29 11.73
N TRP A 13 6.57 -4.77 10.64
CA TRP A 13 6.98 -6.16 10.52
C TRP A 13 8.43 -6.31 10.96
N SER A 14 8.65 -7.16 11.97
CA SER A 14 9.98 -7.55 12.44
C SER A 14 10.31 -8.97 11.95
N GLY A 15 11.20 -9.07 10.96
CA GLY A 15 11.74 -10.36 10.53
C GLY A 15 12.79 -10.88 11.51
N SER A 16 13.00 -12.20 11.53
CA SER A 16 13.99 -12.87 12.39
C SER A 16 15.43 -12.37 12.21
N SER A 17 15.72 -11.69 11.09
CA SER A 17 17.04 -11.16 10.71
C SER A 17 17.28 -9.69 11.14
N GLY A 18 16.41 -9.09 11.95
CA GLY A 18 16.58 -7.72 12.46
C GLY A 18 16.18 -6.59 11.49
N GLY A 19 15.61 -6.93 10.32
CA GLY A 19 15.08 -5.95 9.39
C GLY A 19 13.73 -5.40 9.86
N ASN A 20 13.63 -4.07 9.99
CA ASN A 20 12.39 -3.38 10.35
C ASN A 20 11.69 -2.84 9.11
N TRP A 21 10.60 -3.48 8.74
CA TRP A 21 9.76 -3.02 7.64
C TRP A 21 8.50 -2.41 8.20
N PHE A 22 8.01 -1.35 7.56
CA PHE A 22 6.80 -0.65 7.98
C PHE A 22 5.78 -0.73 6.86
N PHE A 23 4.55 -1.07 7.22
CA PHE A 23 3.47 -1.35 6.29
C PHE A 23 2.17 -0.69 6.73
N ILE A 24 1.33 -0.42 5.75
CA ILE A 24 -0.08 -0.10 5.94
C ILE A 24 -0.86 -1.19 5.24
N THR A 25 -1.83 -1.76 5.94
CA THR A 25 -2.81 -2.67 5.34
C THR A 25 -3.95 -1.85 4.77
N ILE A 26 -4.33 -2.12 3.53
CA ILE A 26 -5.43 -1.50 2.80
C ILE A 26 -6.50 -2.57 2.63
N ASP A 27 -7.53 -2.47 3.45
CA ASP A 27 -8.67 -3.39 3.48
C ASP A 27 -9.98 -2.63 3.20
N GLY A 28 -11.10 -3.33 3.42
CA GLY A 28 -12.44 -2.79 3.16
C GLY A 28 -12.63 -2.36 1.71
N GLU A 29 -13.41 -1.30 1.51
CA GLU A 29 -13.75 -0.77 0.18
C GLU A 29 -12.51 -0.42 -0.65
N ALA A 30 -11.50 0.19 -0.02
CA ALA A 30 -10.24 0.53 -0.69
C ALA A 30 -9.50 -0.72 -1.20
N GLY A 31 -9.47 -1.79 -0.40
CA GLY A 31 -8.89 -3.08 -0.79
C GLY A 31 -9.67 -3.77 -1.91
N GLU A 32 -11.00 -3.71 -1.86
CA GLU A 32 -11.88 -4.25 -2.92
C GLU A 32 -11.69 -3.52 -4.24
N MET A 33 -11.58 -2.18 -4.23
CA MET A 33 -11.27 -1.40 -5.42
C MET A 33 -9.92 -1.79 -6.04
N LEU A 34 -8.87 -1.93 -5.22
CA LEU A 34 -7.56 -2.41 -5.71
C LEU A 34 -7.66 -3.80 -6.35
N SER A 35 -8.44 -4.70 -5.77
CA SER A 35 -8.70 -6.04 -6.29
C SER A 35 -9.45 -6.00 -7.62
N ALA A 36 -10.50 -5.18 -7.73
CA ALA A 36 -11.28 -4.99 -8.94
C ALA A 36 -10.41 -4.43 -10.08
N THR A 37 -9.66 -3.35 -9.84
CA THR A 37 -8.75 -2.77 -10.84
C THR A 37 -7.69 -3.78 -11.29
N ARG A 38 -7.13 -4.54 -10.35
CA ARG A 38 -6.15 -5.60 -10.67
C ARG A 38 -6.77 -6.70 -11.54
N LEU A 39 -8.01 -7.11 -11.27
CA LEU A 39 -8.72 -8.09 -12.09
C LEU A 39 -8.97 -7.56 -13.51
N MET A 40 -9.44 -6.31 -13.64
CA MET A 40 -9.64 -5.68 -14.95
C MET A 40 -8.34 -5.63 -15.76
N ARG A 41 -7.24 -5.15 -15.16
CA ARG A 41 -5.92 -5.10 -15.83
C ARG A 41 -5.43 -6.46 -16.30
N ARG A 42 -5.70 -7.53 -15.54
CA ARG A 42 -5.38 -8.90 -15.93
C ARG A 42 -6.16 -9.32 -17.18
N LEU A 43 -7.44 -8.99 -17.25
CA LEU A 43 -8.29 -9.31 -18.40
C LEU A 43 -7.86 -8.52 -19.65
N GLU A 44 -7.49 -7.26 -19.49
CA GLU A 44 -7.08 -6.39 -20.61
C GLU A 44 -5.71 -6.77 -21.20
N THR A 45 -4.73 -7.07 -20.35
CA THR A 45 -3.32 -7.21 -20.78
C THR A 45 -2.81 -8.64 -20.77
N GLY A 46 -3.60 -9.60 -20.27
CA GLY A 46 -3.22 -11.01 -20.11
C GLY A 46 -2.04 -11.26 -19.15
N THR A 47 -1.43 -10.21 -18.61
CA THR A 47 -0.15 -10.29 -17.88
C THR A 47 -0.30 -9.70 -16.49
N VAL A 48 -0.03 -10.51 -15.47
CA VAL A 48 0.08 -10.02 -14.09
C VAL A 48 1.56 -9.75 -13.82
N ARG A 49 1.94 -8.51 -13.50
CA ARG A 49 3.33 -8.20 -13.12
C ARG A 49 3.68 -8.88 -11.78
N GLY A 50 4.72 -9.71 -11.77
CA GLY A 50 5.34 -10.29 -10.56
C GLY A 50 4.37 -11.01 -9.62
N PHE A 51 4.60 -10.90 -8.29
CA PHE A 51 3.79 -11.45 -7.18
C PHE A 51 2.32 -10.95 -7.12
N GLY A 52 1.79 -10.40 -8.21
CA GLY A 52 0.51 -9.71 -8.19
C GLY A 52 0.59 -8.28 -7.68
N SER A 53 1.77 -7.67 -7.69
CA SER A 53 1.90 -6.29 -7.24
C SER A 53 1.23 -5.32 -8.21
N MET A 54 0.64 -4.26 -7.69
CA MET A 54 0.14 -3.14 -8.50
C MET A 54 0.95 -1.88 -8.20
N ARG A 55 1.41 -1.19 -9.25
CA ARG A 55 2.10 0.09 -9.10
C ARG A 55 1.10 1.19 -8.80
N VAL A 56 1.43 2.01 -7.81
CA VAL A 56 0.60 3.12 -7.34
C VAL A 56 1.49 4.35 -7.09
N PHE A 57 0.87 5.52 -7.05
CA PHE A 57 1.43 6.69 -6.38
C PHE A 57 0.75 6.83 -5.04
N ALA A 58 1.52 6.75 -3.96
CA ALA A 58 1.04 6.90 -2.60
C ALA A 58 1.32 8.31 -2.10
N ARG A 59 0.42 8.82 -1.27
CA ARG A 59 0.58 10.08 -0.54
C ARG A 59 0.14 9.92 0.90
N ILE A 60 0.95 10.41 1.82
CA ILE A 60 0.63 10.61 3.24
C ILE A 60 1.04 12.05 3.55
N GLY A 61 0.12 12.85 4.09
CA GLY A 61 0.33 14.28 4.35
C GLY A 61 0.86 15.03 3.12
N GLU A 62 2.08 15.54 3.17
CA GLU A 62 2.73 16.24 2.04
C GLU A 62 3.63 15.34 1.20
N SER A 63 4.07 14.22 1.75
CA SER A 63 4.93 13.24 1.08
C SER A 63 4.19 12.44 0.01
N ARG A 64 4.69 12.49 -1.23
CA ARG A 64 4.22 11.68 -2.36
C ARG A 64 5.35 10.83 -2.94
N TRP A 65 5.10 9.55 -3.19
CA TRP A 65 6.09 8.65 -3.78
C TRP A 65 5.48 7.56 -4.66
N SER A 66 6.25 7.08 -5.64
CA SER A 66 5.89 5.90 -6.42
C SER A 66 6.29 4.63 -5.66
N THR A 67 5.38 3.67 -5.58
CA THR A 67 5.59 2.38 -4.91
C THR A 67 4.67 1.32 -5.51
N SER A 68 4.69 0.12 -4.94
CA SER A 68 3.78 -0.96 -5.30
C SER A 68 3.02 -1.43 -4.07
N VAL A 69 1.75 -1.77 -4.25
CA VAL A 69 0.95 -2.51 -3.28
C VAL A 69 0.97 -3.99 -3.61
N PHE A 70 0.90 -4.83 -2.58
CA PHE A 70 1.00 -6.29 -2.70
C PHE A 70 -0.23 -6.97 -2.08
N PRO A 71 -0.88 -7.92 -2.75
CA PRO A 71 -2.04 -8.61 -2.19
C PRO A 71 -1.62 -9.49 -1.00
N GLN A 72 -2.45 -9.57 0.03
CA GLN A 72 -2.29 -10.53 1.12
C GLN A 72 -3.13 -11.79 0.89
N LYS A 73 -2.74 -12.90 1.53
CA LYS A 73 -3.49 -14.17 1.47
C LYS A 73 -4.83 -14.10 2.21
N GLU A 74 -4.89 -13.32 3.28
CA GLU A 74 -6.05 -13.20 4.18
C GLU A 74 -7.06 -12.12 3.70
N GLY A 75 -6.81 -11.50 2.55
CA GLY A 75 -7.57 -10.36 2.04
C GLY A 75 -6.84 -9.03 2.27
N GLY A 76 -7.19 -8.02 1.46
CA GLY A 76 -6.53 -6.71 1.50
C GLY A 76 -5.16 -6.67 0.82
N TRP A 77 -4.53 -5.50 0.94
CA TRP A 77 -3.29 -5.15 0.27
C TRP A 77 -2.28 -4.52 1.22
N LEU A 78 -0.99 -4.75 0.99
CA LEU A 78 0.11 -4.16 1.75
C LEU A 78 0.77 -3.04 0.97
N LEU A 79 0.92 -1.91 1.64
CA LEU A 79 1.72 -0.78 1.18
C LEU A 79 2.97 -0.65 2.06
N PRO A 80 4.19 -0.84 1.51
CA PRO A 80 5.41 -0.52 2.24
C PRO A 80 5.61 0.99 2.38
N VAL A 81 5.95 1.45 3.58
CA VAL A 81 6.25 2.85 3.91
C VAL A 81 7.73 2.99 4.25
N LYS A 82 8.45 3.76 3.42
CA LYS A 82 9.90 3.97 3.57
C LYS A 82 10.20 4.83 4.79
N ALA A 83 11.37 4.61 5.40
CA ALA A 83 11.83 5.39 6.55
C ALA A 83 11.88 6.91 6.27
N SER A 84 12.24 7.32 5.04
CA SER A 84 12.27 8.74 4.64
C SER A 84 10.89 9.40 4.72
N ILE A 85 9.83 8.68 4.34
CA ILE A 85 8.44 9.17 4.40
C ILE A 85 7.99 9.27 5.86
N ARG A 86 8.30 8.23 6.66
CA ARG A 86 7.97 8.22 8.08
C ARG A 86 8.63 9.36 8.85
N CYS A 87 9.89 9.66 8.51
CA CYS A 87 10.63 10.77 9.08
C CYS A 87 10.05 12.12 8.66
N ALA A 88 9.71 12.30 7.38
CA ALA A 88 9.17 13.56 6.85
C ALA A 88 7.79 13.91 7.42
N GLU A 89 6.92 12.91 7.61
CA GLU A 89 5.57 13.10 8.14
C GLU A 89 5.47 12.86 9.67
N GLU A 90 6.61 12.62 10.34
CA GLU A 90 6.70 12.36 11.78
C GLU A 90 5.77 11.23 12.29
N ILE A 91 5.65 10.15 11.50
CA ILE A 91 4.78 9.00 11.79
C ILE A 91 5.56 7.75 12.24
N GLY A 92 5.02 7.06 13.24
CA GLY A 92 5.56 5.87 13.89
C GLY A 92 4.65 4.65 13.85
N GLU A 93 5.12 3.58 14.47
CA GLU A 93 4.30 2.37 14.66
C GLU A 93 3.08 2.68 15.54
N GLY A 94 1.91 2.24 15.11
CA GLY A 94 0.63 2.47 15.78
C GLY A 94 -0.11 3.72 15.32
N ASP A 95 0.57 4.66 14.64
CA ASP A 95 -0.05 5.89 14.18
C ASP A 95 -1.04 5.62 13.07
N ARG A 96 -2.23 6.23 13.19
CA ARG A 96 -3.28 6.12 12.19
C ARG A 96 -3.05 7.17 11.11
N VAL A 97 -2.78 6.71 9.90
CA VAL A 97 -2.39 7.59 8.79
C VAL A 97 -3.45 7.59 7.71
N GLU A 98 -3.77 8.78 7.19
CA GLU A 98 -4.56 8.92 5.98
C GLU A 98 -3.65 8.74 4.76
N LEU A 99 -3.99 7.74 3.96
CA LEU A 99 -3.30 7.37 2.74
C LEU A 99 -4.18 7.70 1.54
N ALA A 100 -3.63 8.41 0.56
CA ALA A 100 -4.22 8.52 -0.77
C ALA A 100 -3.39 7.70 -1.77
N LEU A 101 -4.08 6.91 -2.60
CA LEU A 101 -3.46 6.11 -3.65
C LEU A 101 -4.03 6.51 -5.01
N GLU A 102 -3.15 6.69 -5.98
CA GLU A 102 -3.51 6.93 -7.38
C GLU A 102 -2.96 5.80 -8.28
N PHE A 103 -3.79 5.26 -9.16
CA PHE A 103 -3.40 4.20 -10.10
C PHE A 103 -4.21 4.16 -11.39
#